data_AF-A0A4P6MR60-F1
#
_entry.id   AF-A0A4P6MR60-F1
#
_cell.length_a   1.000
_cell.length_b   1.000
_cell.length_c   1.000
_cell.angle_alpha   90.00
_cell.angle_beta   90.00
_cell.angle_gamma   90.00
#
_symmetry.space_group_name_H-M   'P 1'
#
loop_
_entity.id
_entity.type
_entity.pdbx_description
1 polymer ?
#
loop_
_entity_poly.entity_id
_entity_poly.type
_entity_poly.pdbx_seq_one_letter_code
_entity_poly.pdbx_strand_id
1 'polypeptide(L)'
;MTAESIEQAQRIALSTALAALDLEDVGHATIRVEGPEGVGELGASAADVFEGESIAMPHGRVFGGQVLAQALVAAGRTVLPEMPHRMPHSLHAYFMRPGDSSLPIRFAVERMRDGRSFSTRRVHALQHGRPILSMTASFQDPSDGLDHHLAMPEVPYPEDLESVADKYAGIDHPRAQYIASRPVDHRYVDGDIMLVPAPERDGHQRVWFRTVAQLPHDQLTRCAVLAFASDYTPIDTMLRAHGLTWAQRGLTAATIDHTIWFHRPVDPGAWLLYDQESPSTRSGRGLMIGKIFDEDGALVATIAQEAMIRIKQRDADDSATGSSSGESKA
;
A
#
# COMPACT_ATOMS: atom_id res chain seq x y z
N MET A 1 2.70 16.73 -20.76
CA MET A 1 4.09 17.01 -20.32
C MET A 1 5.05 16.43 -21.36
N THR A 2 6.31 16.88 -21.43
CA THR A 2 7.31 16.19 -22.28
C THR A 2 7.75 14.89 -21.58
N ALA A 3 8.26 13.90 -22.32
CA ALA A 3 8.74 12.66 -21.72
C ALA A 3 9.85 12.91 -20.68
N GLU A 4 10.79 13.81 -20.99
CA GLU A 4 11.88 14.23 -20.10
C GLU A 4 11.36 14.85 -18.79
N SER A 5 10.27 15.63 -18.83
CA SER A 5 9.70 16.21 -17.61
C SER A 5 8.93 15.20 -16.76
N ILE A 6 8.43 14.12 -17.35
CA ILE A 6 7.79 13.01 -16.62
C ILE A 6 8.86 12.18 -15.90
N GLU A 7 9.92 11.79 -16.60
CA GLU A 7 11.00 11.00 -15.99
C GLU A 7 11.60 11.76 -14.79
N GLN A 8 11.85 13.06 -14.94
CA GLN A 8 12.32 13.90 -13.84
C GLN A 8 11.31 13.94 -12.67
N ALA A 9 10.01 14.06 -12.97
CA ALA A 9 8.97 14.06 -11.95
C ALA A 9 8.88 12.71 -11.20
N GLN A 10 9.03 11.58 -11.90
CA GLN A 10 9.04 10.26 -11.28
C GLN A 10 10.27 10.07 -10.37
N ARG A 11 11.45 10.54 -10.79
CA ARG A 11 12.66 10.51 -9.96
C ARG A 11 12.52 11.37 -8.71
N ILE A 12 11.92 12.55 -8.82
CA ILE A 12 11.59 13.40 -7.65
C ILE A 12 10.62 12.65 -6.74
N ALA A 13 9.54 12.08 -7.28
CA ALA A 13 8.56 11.33 -6.50
C ALA A 13 9.20 10.14 -5.75
N LEU A 14 10.14 9.43 -6.39
CA LEU A 14 10.85 8.31 -5.76
C LEU A 14 11.78 8.81 -4.66
N SER A 15 12.52 9.89 -4.91
CA SER A 15 13.36 10.53 -3.89
C SER A 15 12.54 10.98 -2.69
N THR A 16 11.37 11.57 -2.90
CA THR A 16 10.45 11.96 -1.84
C THR A 16 9.92 10.75 -1.08
N ALA A 17 9.54 9.67 -1.77
CA ALA A 17 9.09 8.44 -1.14
C ALA A 17 10.17 7.78 -0.27
N LEU A 18 11.42 7.78 -0.74
CA LEU A 18 12.56 7.28 0.03
C LEU A 18 12.90 8.19 1.23
N ALA A 19 12.86 9.51 1.05
CA ALA A 19 13.07 10.45 2.14
C ALA A 19 12.02 10.29 3.25
N ALA A 20 10.77 9.98 2.90
CA ALA A 20 9.71 9.72 3.88
C ALA A 20 9.97 8.46 4.74
N LEU A 21 10.88 7.56 4.34
CA LEU A 21 11.31 6.42 5.16
C LEU A 21 12.37 6.79 6.20
N ASP A 22 12.93 8.00 6.14
CA ASP A 22 13.79 8.48 7.20
C ASP A 22 12.93 9.01 8.36
N LEU A 23 12.90 8.23 9.44
CA LEU A 23 12.10 8.53 10.61
C LEU A 23 12.96 9.17 11.70
N GLU A 24 12.43 10.16 12.40
CA GLU A 24 13.09 10.73 13.58
C GLU A 24 12.68 9.94 14.83
N ASP A 25 13.63 9.60 15.71
CA ASP A 25 13.30 9.11 17.05
C ASP A 25 12.86 10.30 17.91
N VAL A 26 11.59 10.29 18.32
CA VAL A 26 10.95 11.37 19.07
C VAL A 26 10.60 10.95 20.50
N GLY A 27 11.07 9.79 20.95
CA GLY A 27 10.98 9.35 22.34
C GLY A 27 10.19 8.05 22.52
N HIS A 28 9.46 7.97 23.64
CA HIS A 28 8.83 6.72 24.09
C HIS A 28 7.42 6.97 24.63
N ALA A 29 6.55 5.97 24.51
CA ALA A 29 5.25 5.91 25.16
C ALA A 29 5.23 4.84 26.25
N THR A 30 4.42 5.03 27.30
CA THR A 30 4.25 4.02 28.36
C THR A 30 2.92 3.30 28.17
N ILE A 31 2.95 1.97 28.30
CA ILE A 31 1.77 1.11 28.24
C ILE A 31 1.45 0.67 29.67
N ARG A 32 0.21 0.90 30.10
CA ARG A 32 -0.27 0.48 31.42
C ARG A 32 -1.58 -0.29 31.28
N VAL A 33 -1.68 -1.42 31.96
CA VAL A 33 -2.91 -2.18 32.10
C VAL A 33 -3.33 -2.09 33.55
N GLU A 34 -4.47 -1.49 33.82
CA GLU A 34 -5.02 -1.38 35.17
C GLU A 34 -6.30 -2.20 35.24
N GLY A 35 -6.40 -3.11 36.21
CA GLY A 35 -7.56 -3.93 36.43
C GLY A 35 -7.86 -4.15 37.92
N PRO A 36 -9.00 -4.76 38.27
CA PRO A 36 -9.39 -5.01 39.66
C PRO A 36 -8.38 -5.85 40.46
N GLU A 37 -7.61 -6.71 39.77
CA GLU A 37 -6.57 -7.57 40.36
C GLU A 37 -5.17 -6.92 40.36
N GLY A 38 -5.03 -5.66 39.94
CA GLY A 38 -3.77 -4.93 39.89
C GLY A 38 -3.31 -4.56 38.47
N VAL A 39 -2.00 -4.35 38.32
CA VAL A 39 -1.38 -3.99 37.03
C VAL A 39 -1.10 -5.25 36.21
N GLY A 40 -1.70 -5.36 35.02
CA GLY A 40 -1.43 -6.45 34.07
C GLY A 40 -0.29 -6.12 33.11
N GLU A 41 0.25 -7.12 32.42
CA GLU A 41 1.26 -6.94 31.38
C GLU A 41 0.69 -7.39 30.02
N LEU A 42 0.82 -6.52 28.99
CA LEU A 42 0.42 -6.82 27.60
C LEU A 42 1.57 -7.38 26.75
N GLY A 43 2.76 -7.55 27.33
CA GLY A 43 3.99 -7.91 26.63
C GLY A 43 5.09 -6.87 26.88
N ALA A 44 4.90 -5.64 26.40
CA ALA A 44 5.82 -4.53 26.68
C ALA A 44 5.17 -3.47 27.58
N SER A 45 5.96 -2.84 28.45
CA SER A 45 5.54 -1.72 29.31
C SER A 45 5.78 -0.35 28.65
N ALA A 46 6.45 -0.32 27.50
CA ALA A 46 6.74 0.89 26.75
C ALA A 46 6.76 0.62 25.23
N ALA A 47 6.65 1.68 24.45
CA ALA A 47 6.81 1.68 23.00
C ALA A 47 7.83 2.73 22.58
N ASP A 48 8.71 2.41 21.63
CA ASP A 48 9.57 3.36 20.93
C ASP A 48 8.70 4.23 20.00
N VAL A 49 8.93 5.54 19.90
CA VAL A 49 8.11 6.45 19.09
C VAL A 49 8.98 7.13 18.04
N PHE A 50 8.62 6.89 16.78
CA PHE A 50 9.23 7.54 15.63
C PHE A 50 8.27 8.53 14.97
N GLU A 51 8.78 9.56 14.29
CA GLU A 51 7.98 10.49 13.47
C GLU A 51 8.49 10.49 12.03
N GLY A 52 7.57 10.46 11.05
CA GLY A 52 7.90 10.50 9.63
C GLY A 52 7.02 11.50 8.87
N GLU A 53 7.58 12.10 7.83
CA GLU A 53 6.86 13.04 6.97
C GLU A 53 5.80 12.35 6.09
N SER A 54 4.83 13.12 5.62
CA SER A 54 3.83 12.66 4.64
C SER A 54 4.15 13.15 3.23
N ILE A 55 3.94 12.27 2.26
CA ILE A 55 3.98 12.61 0.84
C ILE A 55 2.67 13.32 0.51
N ALA A 56 2.75 14.50 -0.09
CA ALA A 56 1.58 15.26 -0.51
C ALA A 56 0.77 14.48 -1.56
N MET A 57 -0.53 14.34 -1.33
CA MET A 57 -1.44 13.59 -2.21
C MET A 57 -2.56 14.50 -2.75
N PRO A 58 -2.98 14.36 -4.03
CA PRO A 58 -4.02 15.22 -4.62
C PRO A 58 -5.36 15.22 -3.87
N HIS A 59 -5.69 14.14 -3.17
CA HIS A 59 -6.92 14.01 -2.37
C HIS A 59 -6.74 14.40 -0.89
N GLY A 60 -5.56 14.90 -0.51
CA GLY A 60 -5.24 15.32 0.87
C GLY A 60 -5.16 14.18 1.88
N ARG A 61 -5.24 12.91 1.43
CA ARG A 61 -5.16 11.74 2.32
C ARG A 61 -3.82 11.06 2.14
N VAL A 62 -3.25 10.56 3.24
CA VAL A 62 -2.01 9.76 3.17
C VAL A 62 -2.25 8.52 2.30
N PHE A 63 -1.28 8.20 1.45
CA PHE A 63 -1.28 6.96 0.66
C PHE A 63 -1.02 5.75 1.56
N GLY A 64 -1.82 4.68 1.42
CA GLY A 64 -1.74 3.52 2.31
C GLY A 64 -0.36 2.86 2.31
N GLY A 65 0.21 2.67 1.12
CA GLY A 65 1.57 2.17 0.93
C GLY A 65 2.66 2.96 1.67
N GLN A 66 2.51 4.28 1.79
CA GLN A 66 3.43 5.11 2.57
C GLN A 66 3.40 4.73 4.06
N VAL A 67 2.20 4.62 4.64
CA VAL A 67 2.04 4.28 6.06
C VAL A 67 2.52 2.87 6.35
N LEU A 68 2.29 1.91 5.44
CA LEU A 68 2.80 0.55 5.54
C LEU A 68 4.34 0.53 5.55
N ALA A 69 4.96 1.22 4.59
CA ALA A 69 6.41 1.27 4.45
C ALA A 69 7.07 1.92 5.68
N GLN A 70 6.58 3.08 6.12
CA GLN A 70 7.09 3.75 7.31
C GLN A 70 6.88 2.92 8.58
N ALA A 71 5.72 2.27 8.74
CA ALA A 71 5.47 1.39 9.89
C ALA A 71 6.42 0.19 9.92
N LEU A 72 6.72 -0.41 8.76
CA LEU A 72 7.69 -1.51 8.65
C LEU A 72 9.12 -1.05 9.00
N VAL A 73 9.53 0.13 8.51
CA VAL A 73 10.82 0.73 8.87
C VAL A 73 10.90 1.03 10.37
N ALA A 74 9.86 1.62 10.96
CA ALA A 74 9.79 1.88 12.40
C ALA A 74 9.95 0.59 13.20
N ALA A 75 9.25 -0.49 12.83
CA ALA A 75 9.42 -1.80 13.45
C ALA A 75 10.86 -2.31 13.31
N GLY A 76 11.43 -2.27 12.10
CA GLY A 76 12.79 -2.73 11.82
C GLY A 76 13.88 -1.96 12.58
N ARG A 77 13.70 -0.66 12.80
CA ARG A 77 14.62 0.18 13.61
C ARG A 77 14.70 -0.26 15.08
N THR A 78 13.72 -1.01 15.59
CA THR A 78 13.74 -1.60 16.95
C THR A 78 14.24 -3.05 16.99
N VAL A 79 14.57 -3.64 15.84
CA VAL A 79 15.05 -5.02 15.72
C VAL A 79 16.51 -5.05 15.28
N LEU A 80 16.82 -4.39 14.16
CA LEU A 80 18.10 -4.52 13.48
C LEU A 80 19.34 -4.03 14.26
N PRO A 81 19.27 -3.02 15.15
CA PRO A 81 20.43 -2.63 15.96
C PRO A 81 20.96 -3.77 16.85
N GLU A 82 20.07 -4.63 17.34
CA GLU A 82 20.42 -5.76 18.21
C GLU A 82 20.53 -7.08 17.42
N MET A 83 19.76 -7.21 16.34
CA MET A 83 19.63 -8.43 15.53
C MET A 83 19.76 -8.09 14.03
N PRO A 84 20.97 -7.79 13.53
CA PRO A 84 21.18 -7.16 12.22
C PRO A 84 20.79 -8.04 11.02
N HIS A 85 20.68 -9.35 11.20
CA HIS A 85 20.28 -10.29 10.15
C HIS A 85 18.77 -10.60 10.18
N ARG A 86 18.04 -10.13 11.20
CA ARG A 86 16.64 -10.50 11.44
C ARG A 86 15.70 -9.65 10.58
N MET A 87 15.40 -10.16 9.38
CA MET A 87 14.61 -9.44 8.37
C MET A 87 13.11 -9.70 8.51
N PRO A 88 12.23 -8.79 8.07
CA PRO A 88 10.79 -9.01 8.10
C PRO A 88 10.41 -10.17 7.18
N HIS A 89 9.59 -11.09 7.70
CA HIS A 89 9.01 -12.18 6.91
C HIS A 89 7.49 -12.06 6.79
N SER A 90 6.84 -11.25 7.64
CA SER A 90 5.45 -10.87 7.43
C SER A 90 5.08 -9.54 8.08
N LEU A 91 4.02 -8.93 7.55
CA LEU A 91 3.28 -7.85 8.20
C LEU A 91 1.77 -8.03 7.97
N HIS A 92 0.98 -7.62 8.95
CA HIS A 92 -0.48 -7.58 8.90
C HIS A 92 -0.94 -6.23 9.39
N ALA A 93 -1.65 -5.46 8.57
CA ALA A 93 -2.05 -4.10 8.90
C ALA A 93 -3.53 -3.84 8.67
N TYR A 94 -4.17 -3.09 9.56
CA TYR A 94 -5.52 -2.55 9.40
C TYR A 94 -5.47 -1.02 9.31
N PHE A 95 -6.12 -0.48 8.28
CA PHE A 95 -6.37 0.95 8.11
C PHE A 95 -7.67 1.32 8.84
N MET A 96 -7.56 2.14 9.86
CA MET A 96 -8.70 2.52 10.71
C MET A 96 -9.30 3.85 10.32
N ARG A 97 -8.49 4.79 9.84
CA ARG A 97 -8.88 6.18 9.55
C ARG A 97 -8.07 6.73 8.38
N PRO A 98 -8.63 7.64 7.57
CA PRO A 98 -7.84 8.37 6.59
C PRO A 98 -6.83 9.26 7.32
N GLY A 99 -5.55 9.15 6.95
CA GLY A 99 -4.54 10.12 7.38
C GLY A 99 -4.64 11.41 6.57
N ASP A 100 -4.17 12.53 7.14
CA ASP A 100 -3.99 13.82 6.47
C ASP A 100 -2.57 13.92 5.92
N SER A 101 -2.43 14.08 4.59
CA SER A 101 -1.11 14.13 3.93
C SER A 101 -0.35 15.43 4.17
N SER A 102 -0.93 16.42 4.86
CA SER A 102 -0.27 17.67 5.24
C SER A 102 0.42 17.60 6.61
N LEU A 103 0.24 16.49 7.34
CA LEU A 103 0.74 16.32 8.70
C LEU A 103 1.74 15.15 8.78
N PRO A 104 2.72 15.21 9.69
CA PRO A 104 3.58 14.07 9.97
C PRO A 104 2.76 12.92 10.61
N ILE A 105 3.38 11.74 10.66
CA ILE A 105 2.80 10.53 11.23
C ILE A 105 3.72 10.02 12.33
N ARG A 106 3.16 9.74 13.51
CA ARG A 106 3.92 9.12 14.61
C ARG A 106 3.70 7.62 14.61
N PHE A 107 4.76 6.85 14.78
CA PHE A 107 4.76 5.40 14.80
C PHE A 107 5.19 4.94 16.20
N ALA A 108 4.22 4.49 17.01
CA ALA A 108 4.50 3.88 18.30
C ALA A 108 4.73 2.38 18.10
N VAL A 109 5.94 1.91 18.39
CA VAL A 109 6.41 0.54 18.18
C VAL A 109 6.53 -0.18 19.52
N GLU A 110 5.73 -1.21 19.70
CA GLU A 110 5.76 -2.09 20.85
C GLU A 110 6.59 -3.34 20.56
N ARG A 111 7.56 -3.62 21.43
CA ARG A 111 8.41 -4.82 21.36
C ARG A 111 7.70 -6.01 21.99
N MET A 112 6.79 -6.63 21.24
CA MET A 112 5.92 -7.71 21.75
C MET A 112 6.71 -8.94 22.24
N ARG A 113 7.74 -9.34 21.50
CA ARG A 113 8.55 -10.52 21.80
C ARG A 113 9.88 -10.48 21.05
N ASP A 114 10.96 -10.85 21.75
CA ASP A 114 12.23 -11.23 21.15
C ASP A 114 12.58 -12.67 21.58
N GLY A 115 12.42 -13.59 20.64
CA GLY A 115 12.75 -15.00 20.81
C GLY A 115 14.10 -15.36 20.19
N ARG A 116 14.43 -16.64 20.28
CA ARG A 116 15.68 -17.19 19.73
C ARG A 116 15.85 -16.91 18.23
N SER A 117 14.78 -17.04 17.45
CA SER A 117 14.82 -16.93 15.98
C SER A 117 13.83 -15.93 15.41
N PHE A 118 12.88 -15.45 16.22
CA PHE A 118 11.78 -14.59 15.78
C PHE A 118 11.64 -13.38 16.69
N SER A 119 11.35 -12.23 16.10
CA SER A 119 10.96 -11.00 16.79
C SER A 119 9.60 -10.54 16.29
N THR A 120 8.73 -10.12 17.20
CA THR A 120 7.41 -9.58 16.85
C THR A 120 7.33 -8.14 17.33
N ARG A 121 6.82 -7.25 16.47
CA ARG A 121 6.57 -5.84 16.75
C ARG A 121 5.13 -5.49 16.43
N ARG A 122 4.49 -4.69 17.29
CA ARG A 122 3.21 -4.05 17.00
C ARG A 122 3.46 -2.57 16.78
N VAL A 123 2.89 -1.99 15.73
CA VAL A 123 3.06 -0.58 15.38
C VAL A 123 1.70 0.09 15.25
N HIS A 124 1.53 1.21 15.94
CA HIS A 124 0.40 2.12 15.70
C HIS A 124 0.90 3.39 15.02
N ALA A 125 0.41 3.64 13.81
CA ALA A 125 0.58 4.93 13.16
C ALA A 125 -0.50 5.88 13.65
N LEU A 126 -0.12 7.09 14.06
CA LEU A 126 -0.94 8.03 14.81
C LEU A 126 -0.95 9.39 14.11
N GLN A 127 -2.13 9.98 13.99
CA GLN A 127 -2.32 11.41 13.69
C GLN A 127 -3.40 11.97 14.60
N HIS A 128 -3.25 13.22 15.04
CA HIS A 128 -4.13 13.84 16.04
C HIS A 128 -4.32 12.99 17.31
N GLY A 129 -3.28 12.25 17.71
CA GLY A 129 -3.32 11.33 18.85
C GLY A 129 -4.23 10.11 18.67
N ARG A 130 -4.68 9.81 17.45
CA ARG A 130 -5.56 8.68 17.15
C ARG A 130 -4.90 7.72 16.16
N PRO A 131 -5.03 6.40 16.36
CA PRO A 131 -4.50 5.44 15.40
C PRO A 131 -5.18 5.59 14.03
N ILE A 132 -4.39 5.75 12.98
CA ILE A 132 -4.81 5.68 11.58
C ILE A 132 -4.52 4.30 10.98
N LEU A 133 -3.48 3.61 11.48
CA LEU A 133 -3.10 2.25 11.11
C LEU A 133 -2.63 1.46 12.34
N SER A 134 -2.91 0.17 12.37
CA SER A 134 -2.38 -0.79 13.33
C SER A 134 -1.74 -1.92 12.54
N MET A 135 -0.45 -2.16 12.77
CA MET A 135 0.31 -3.21 12.10
C MET A 135 0.94 -4.15 13.13
N THR A 136 0.99 -5.45 12.83
CA THR A 136 1.91 -6.38 13.49
C THR A 136 2.88 -6.89 12.44
N ALA A 137 4.18 -6.83 12.72
CA ALA A 137 5.24 -7.34 11.87
C ALA A 137 6.06 -8.40 12.60
N SER A 138 6.47 -9.41 11.87
CA SER A 138 7.30 -10.49 12.37
C SER A 138 8.59 -10.58 11.57
N PHE A 139 9.69 -10.77 12.28
CA PHE A 139 11.05 -10.79 11.75
C PHE A 139 11.73 -12.10 12.14
N GLN A 140 12.59 -12.61 11.27
CA GLN A 140 13.26 -13.90 11.46
C GLN A 140 14.73 -13.83 11.03
N ASP A 141 15.59 -14.52 11.77
CA ASP A 141 16.97 -14.76 11.33
C ASP A 141 16.99 -15.70 10.11
N PRO A 142 17.98 -15.57 9.21
CA PRO A 142 18.15 -16.52 8.12
C PRO A 142 18.30 -17.95 8.68
N SER A 143 17.62 -18.90 8.04
CA SER A 143 17.64 -20.31 8.42
C SER A 143 17.54 -21.18 7.19
N ASP A 144 18.25 -22.30 7.18
CA ASP A 144 18.01 -23.38 6.23
C ASP A 144 16.62 -23.99 6.46
N GLY A 145 16.07 -24.64 5.43
CA GLY A 145 14.76 -25.25 5.49
C GLY A 145 14.33 -25.93 4.19
N LEU A 146 13.08 -26.41 4.17
CA LEU A 146 12.44 -26.89 2.95
C LEU A 146 12.09 -25.72 2.04
N ASP A 147 12.33 -25.87 0.74
CA ASP A 147 12.09 -24.83 -0.25
C ASP A 147 11.25 -25.38 -1.41
N HIS A 148 10.12 -24.72 -1.69
CA HIS A 148 9.33 -24.85 -2.90
C HIS A 148 8.56 -23.55 -3.12
N HIS A 149 8.11 -23.31 -4.35
CA HIS A 149 7.16 -22.26 -4.66
C HIS A 149 6.34 -22.62 -5.89
N LEU A 150 5.26 -21.86 -6.13
CA LEU A 150 4.50 -21.92 -7.36
C LEU A 150 5.34 -21.37 -8.51
N ALA A 151 5.19 -21.93 -9.71
CA ALA A 151 5.82 -21.40 -10.91
C ALA A 151 5.22 -20.03 -11.25
N MET A 152 6.06 -19.10 -11.73
CA MET A 152 5.61 -17.85 -12.31
C MET A 152 4.75 -18.13 -13.56
N PRO A 153 3.61 -17.45 -13.75
CA PRO A 153 2.81 -17.61 -14.96
C PRO A 153 3.53 -17.07 -16.20
N GLU A 154 3.29 -17.69 -17.35
CA GLU A 154 3.80 -17.18 -18.63
C GLU A 154 2.99 -15.94 -19.06
N VAL A 155 3.69 -14.82 -19.21
CA VAL A 155 3.15 -13.52 -19.64
C VAL A 155 4.16 -12.82 -20.56
N PRO A 156 3.73 -11.83 -21.37
CA PRO A 156 4.67 -10.95 -22.05
C PRO A 156 5.64 -10.29 -21.07
N TYR A 157 6.89 -10.14 -21.49
CA TYR A 157 7.91 -9.45 -20.71
C TYR A 157 7.64 -7.93 -20.70
N PRO A 158 8.13 -7.21 -19.68
CA PRO A 158 7.81 -5.79 -19.50
C PRO A 158 8.24 -4.91 -20.68
N GLU A 159 9.30 -5.26 -21.41
CA GLU A 159 9.74 -4.53 -22.61
C GLU A 159 8.72 -4.50 -23.75
N ASP A 160 7.83 -5.50 -23.83
CA ASP A 160 6.78 -5.59 -24.85
C ASP A 160 5.49 -4.86 -24.45
N LEU A 161 5.45 -4.29 -23.26
CA LEU A 161 4.28 -3.65 -22.67
C LEU A 161 4.44 -2.12 -22.58
N GLU A 162 3.34 -1.41 -22.82
CA GLU A 162 3.28 0.05 -22.68
C GLU A 162 3.38 0.45 -21.19
N SER A 163 4.23 1.44 -20.89
CA SER A 163 4.26 2.04 -19.55
C SER A 163 3.01 2.87 -19.31
N VAL A 164 2.44 2.77 -18.10
CA VAL A 164 1.39 3.68 -17.63
C VAL A 164 1.87 5.13 -17.68
N ALA A 165 3.15 5.40 -17.44
CA ALA A 165 3.66 6.77 -17.53
C ALA A 165 3.51 7.32 -18.95
N ASP A 166 3.96 6.57 -19.95
CA ASP A 166 3.90 6.96 -21.36
C ASP A 166 2.46 7.11 -21.86
N LYS A 167 1.59 6.16 -21.49
CA LYS A 167 0.18 6.17 -21.87
C LYS A 167 -0.56 7.42 -21.40
N TYR A 168 -0.28 7.89 -20.18
CA TYR A 168 -0.99 9.01 -19.56
C TYR A 168 -0.26 10.37 -19.67
N ALA A 169 0.99 10.38 -20.14
CA ALA A 169 1.86 11.54 -20.30
C ALA A 169 1.27 12.73 -21.07
N GLY A 170 0.54 12.40 -22.15
CA GLY A 170 -0.01 13.36 -23.10
C GLY A 170 -1.36 13.94 -22.69
N ILE A 171 -1.98 13.41 -21.63
CA ILE A 171 -3.33 13.82 -21.20
C ILE A 171 -3.21 15.03 -20.26
N ASP A 172 -3.75 16.17 -20.69
CA ASP A 172 -3.77 17.40 -19.89
C ASP A 172 -4.88 17.36 -18.83
N HIS A 173 -4.67 16.55 -17.80
CA HIS A 173 -5.57 16.43 -16.66
C HIS A 173 -4.77 16.13 -15.39
N PRO A 174 -5.02 16.80 -14.24
CA PRO A 174 -4.23 16.63 -13.02
C PRO A 174 -4.11 15.17 -12.55
N ARG A 175 -5.19 14.38 -12.68
CA ARG A 175 -5.16 12.95 -12.33
C ARG A 175 -4.26 12.14 -13.27
N ALA A 176 -4.24 12.44 -14.56
CA ALA A 176 -3.40 11.74 -15.52
C ALA A 176 -1.92 12.09 -15.31
N GLN A 177 -1.63 13.37 -15.05
CA GLN A 177 -0.28 13.82 -14.70
C GLN A 177 0.23 13.16 -13.42
N TYR A 178 -0.62 13.03 -12.39
CA TYR A 178 -0.28 12.29 -11.17
C TYR A 178 -0.01 10.80 -11.43
N ILE A 179 -0.83 10.14 -12.25
CA ILE A 179 -0.62 8.73 -12.64
C ILE A 179 0.73 8.58 -13.36
N ALA A 180 1.03 9.48 -14.28
CA ALA A 180 2.26 9.43 -15.07
C ALA A 180 3.53 9.73 -14.27
N SER A 181 3.43 10.54 -13.20
CA SER A 181 4.58 10.91 -12.36
C SER A 181 4.81 9.99 -11.16
N ARG A 182 4.10 8.86 -11.05
CA ARG A 182 4.30 7.89 -9.96
C ARG A 182 5.74 7.38 -9.91
N PRO A 183 6.29 7.10 -8.71
CA PRO A 183 7.67 6.64 -8.54
C PRO A 183 7.90 5.17 -8.96
N VAL A 184 6.84 4.48 -9.36
CA VAL A 184 6.83 3.07 -9.77
C VAL A 184 6.32 2.99 -11.21
N ASP A 185 7.14 2.44 -12.10
CA ASP A 185 6.73 2.08 -13.46
C ASP A 185 5.79 0.88 -13.36
N HIS A 186 4.61 0.99 -13.96
CA HIS A 186 3.63 -0.09 -14.02
C HIS A 186 3.38 -0.41 -15.48
N ARG A 187 3.42 -1.71 -15.82
CA ARG A 187 3.12 -2.22 -17.14
C ARG A 187 2.11 -3.35 -17.02
N TYR A 188 0.89 -3.08 -17.43
CA TYR A 188 -0.24 -3.98 -17.25
C TYR A 188 -0.26 -5.00 -18.38
N VAL A 189 -0.18 -6.30 -18.05
CA VAL A 189 -0.32 -7.41 -19.01
C VAL A 189 -1.76 -7.47 -19.52
N ASP A 190 -2.72 -7.33 -18.60
CA ASP A 190 -4.14 -7.47 -18.91
C ASP A 190 -4.79 -6.15 -19.36
N GLY A 191 -4.05 -5.04 -19.31
CA GLY A 191 -4.54 -3.68 -19.51
C GLY A 191 -5.04 -3.03 -18.22
N ASP A 192 -4.71 -1.75 -18.05
CA ASP A 192 -5.15 -0.94 -16.92
C ASP A 192 -6.63 -0.54 -17.03
N ILE A 193 -7.21 -0.15 -15.89
CA ILE A 193 -8.62 0.24 -15.78
C ILE A 193 -8.79 1.69 -15.28
N MET A 194 -7.83 2.57 -15.56
CA MET A 194 -7.91 3.94 -15.04
C MET A 194 -9.07 4.71 -15.69
N LEU A 195 -9.25 4.56 -17.00
CA LEU A 195 -10.28 5.27 -17.78
C LEU A 195 -11.23 4.33 -18.53
N VAL A 196 -10.72 3.24 -19.09
CA VAL A 196 -11.49 2.31 -19.93
C VAL A 196 -11.64 0.98 -19.18
N PRO A 197 -12.83 0.35 -19.17
CA PRO A 197 -12.98 -0.97 -18.58
C PRO A 197 -12.10 -1.99 -19.29
N ALA A 198 -11.63 -2.97 -18.53
CA ALA A 198 -10.96 -4.13 -19.08
C ALA A 198 -11.86 -4.90 -20.08
N PRO A 199 -11.27 -5.55 -21.10
CA PRO A 199 -12.01 -6.45 -21.98
C PRO A 199 -12.62 -7.62 -21.21
N GLU A 200 -11.83 -8.26 -20.32
CA GLU A 200 -12.26 -9.35 -19.46
C GLU A 200 -12.78 -8.87 -18.10
N ARG A 201 -13.78 -9.56 -17.57
CA ARG A 201 -14.41 -9.29 -16.26
C ARG A 201 -14.25 -10.47 -15.31
N ASP A 202 -13.03 -10.95 -15.17
CA ASP A 202 -12.68 -12.14 -14.39
C ASP A 202 -12.05 -11.81 -13.03
N GLY A 203 -11.70 -10.54 -12.79
CA GLY A 203 -11.06 -10.12 -11.56
C GLY A 203 -9.59 -10.54 -11.44
N HIS A 204 -8.96 -10.96 -12.54
CA HIS A 204 -7.53 -11.24 -12.62
C HIS A 204 -6.77 -10.04 -13.16
N GLN A 205 -5.59 -9.80 -12.62
CA GLN A 205 -4.70 -8.75 -13.12
C GLN A 205 -3.24 -9.13 -12.89
N ARG A 206 -2.45 -9.01 -13.95
CA ARG A 206 -1.00 -9.13 -13.91
C ARG A 206 -0.37 -7.81 -14.29
N VAL A 207 0.52 -7.33 -13.44
CA VAL A 207 1.21 -6.06 -13.64
C VAL A 207 2.69 -6.25 -13.31
N TRP A 208 3.54 -5.93 -14.28
CA TRP A 208 4.95 -5.74 -14.03
C TRP A 208 5.15 -4.39 -13.37
N PHE A 209 5.97 -4.35 -12.32
CA PHE A 209 6.31 -3.10 -11.66
C PHE A 209 7.78 -3.07 -11.22
N ARG A 210 8.33 -1.85 -11.15
CA ARG A 210 9.62 -1.54 -10.52
C ARG A 210 9.69 -0.06 -10.15
N THR A 211 10.56 0.31 -9.22
CA THR A 211 10.89 1.71 -9.01
C THR A 211 11.66 2.27 -10.21
N VAL A 212 11.46 3.56 -10.50
CA VAL A 212 12.07 4.20 -11.68
C VAL A 212 13.58 4.41 -11.58
N ALA A 213 14.16 4.20 -10.41
CA ALA A 213 15.59 4.21 -10.18
C ALA A 213 16.01 3.12 -9.18
N GLN A 214 17.32 2.87 -9.13
CA GLN A 214 17.91 1.92 -8.19
C GLN A 214 17.71 2.35 -6.74
N LEU A 215 17.57 1.36 -5.87
CA LEU A 215 17.34 1.51 -4.45
C LEU A 215 18.60 1.22 -3.64
N PRO A 216 18.67 1.71 -2.39
CA PRO A 216 19.65 1.23 -1.42
C PRO A 216 19.69 -0.31 -1.35
N HIS A 217 20.86 -0.85 -1.03
CA HIS A 217 21.07 -2.31 -1.01
C HIS A 217 20.53 -3.00 0.25
N ASP A 218 20.08 -2.26 1.26
CA ASP A 218 19.58 -2.86 2.49
C ASP A 218 18.18 -3.46 2.31
N GLN A 219 17.97 -4.65 2.89
CA GLN A 219 16.74 -5.41 2.69
C GLN A 219 15.54 -4.84 3.44
N LEU A 220 15.72 -4.11 4.54
CA LEU A 220 14.60 -3.46 5.24
C LEU A 220 13.96 -2.39 4.35
N THR A 221 14.78 -1.51 3.75
CA THR A 221 14.31 -0.50 2.81
C THR A 221 13.65 -1.15 1.60
N ARG A 222 14.23 -2.21 1.03
CA ARG A 222 13.63 -2.93 -0.11
C ARG A 222 12.29 -3.56 0.24
N CYS A 223 12.14 -4.16 1.42
CA CYS A 223 10.86 -4.68 1.90
C CYS A 223 9.83 -3.55 2.12
N ALA A 224 10.26 -2.41 2.67
CA ALA A 224 9.40 -1.24 2.85
C ALA A 224 8.94 -0.64 1.52
N VAL A 225 9.84 -0.55 0.53
CA VAL A 225 9.50 -0.09 -0.83
C VAL A 225 8.57 -1.08 -1.54
N LEU A 226 8.75 -2.39 -1.32
CA LEU A 226 7.80 -3.38 -1.83
C LEU A 226 6.41 -3.19 -1.21
N ALA A 227 6.33 -2.96 0.11
CA ALA A 227 5.07 -2.67 0.80
C ALA A 227 4.43 -1.36 0.34
N PHE A 228 5.23 -0.36 -0.04
CA PHE A 228 4.76 0.87 -0.67
C PHE A 228 4.15 0.59 -2.05
N ALA A 229 4.88 -0.12 -2.91
CA ALA A 229 4.48 -0.39 -4.29
C ALA A 229 3.27 -1.33 -4.38
N SER A 230 3.14 -2.29 -3.46
CA SER A 230 2.08 -3.29 -3.49
C SER A 230 0.67 -2.74 -3.28
N ASP A 231 0.52 -1.53 -2.74
CA ASP A 231 -0.79 -0.91 -2.42
C ASP A 231 -1.38 -0.12 -3.62
N TYR A 232 -0.71 -0.06 -4.77
CA TYR A 232 -1.20 0.70 -5.93
C TYR A 232 -2.38 0.04 -6.66
N THR A 233 -2.30 -1.26 -6.88
CA THR A 233 -3.15 -2.01 -7.81
C THR A 233 -4.14 -3.02 -7.21
N PRO A 234 -4.13 -3.39 -5.91
CA PRO A 234 -5.01 -4.45 -5.39
C PRO A 234 -6.50 -4.26 -5.68
N ILE A 235 -6.99 -3.02 -5.57
CA ILE A 235 -8.41 -2.68 -5.80
C ILE A 235 -8.81 -2.88 -7.26
N ASP A 236 -7.85 -2.84 -8.19
CA ASP A 236 -8.12 -2.97 -9.63
C ASP A 236 -8.82 -4.30 -9.94
N THR A 237 -8.38 -5.39 -9.31
CA THR A 237 -8.97 -6.74 -9.47
C THR A 237 -10.48 -6.75 -9.17
N MET A 238 -10.90 -6.05 -8.12
CA MET A 238 -12.29 -5.97 -7.70
C MET A 238 -13.10 -5.13 -8.68
N LEU A 239 -12.56 -3.99 -9.15
CA LEU A 239 -13.23 -3.16 -10.14
C LEU A 239 -13.35 -3.88 -11.51
N ARG A 240 -12.30 -4.60 -11.89
CA ARG A 240 -12.23 -5.39 -13.13
C ARG A 240 -13.30 -6.48 -13.16
N ALA A 241 -13.50 -7.22 -12.06
CA ALA A 241 -14.55 -8.23 -11.94
C ALA A 241 -15.97 -7.69 -12.24
N HIS A 242 -16.19 -6.38 -12.07
CA HIS A 242 -17.48 -5.72 -12.32
C HIS A 242 -17.51 -4.84 -13.57
N GLY A 243 -16.44 -4.84 -14.38
CA GLY A 243 -16.33 -4.00 -15.58
C GLY A 243 -16.31 -2.49 -15.26
N LEU A 244 -15.77 -2.11 -14.11
CA LEU A 244 -15.68 -0.74 -13.63
C LEU A 244 -14.27 -0.17 -13.82
N THR A 245 -14.16 1.15 -13.70
CA THR A 245 -12.90 1.89 -13.80
C THR A 245 -12.73 2.83 -12.61
N TRP A 246 -11.52 3.37 -12.43
CA TRP A 246 -11.27 4.45 -11.46
C TRP A 246 -11.97 5.77 -11.80
N ALA A 247 -12.48 5.91 -13.03
CA ALA A 247 -13.32 7.03 -13.46
C ALA A 247 -14.80 6.83 -13.11
N GLN A 248 -15.20 5.68 -12.55
CA GLN A 248 -16.59 5.39 -12.23
C GLN A 248 -17.18 6.43 -11.27
N ARG A 249 -18.27 7.09 -11.70
CA ARG A 249 -18.98 8.06 -10.86
C ARG A 249 -19.58 7.37 -9.63
N GLY A 250 -19.45 8.02 -8.48
CA GLY A 250 -19.97 7.51 -7.21
C GLY A 250 -19.14 6.40 -6.58
N LEU A 251 -17.99 6.03 -7.18
CA LEU A 251 -17.07 5.06 -6.60
C LEU A 251 -16.47 5.61 -5.30
N THR A 252 -16.61 4.85 -4.23
CA THR A 252 -15.88 5.04 -2.97
C THR A 252 -15.11 3.76 -2.71
N ALA A 253 -13.79 3.87 -2.77
CA ALA A 253 -12.86 2.76 -2.54
C ALA A 253 -11.89 3.15 -1.41
N ALA A 254 -11.61 2.21 -0.51
CA ALA A 254 -10.59 2.36 0.52
C ALA A 254 -10.09 1.00 0.99
N THR A 255 -8.79 0.87 1.18
CA THR A 255 -8.17 -0.31 1.79
C THR A 255 -8.65 -0.47 3.23
N ILE A 256 -8.98 -1.70 3.63
CA ILE A 256 -9.37 -2.06 5.01
C ILE A 256 -8.16 -2.68 5.72
N ASP A 257 -7.55 -3.66 5.09
CA ASP A 257 -6.32 -4.29 5.56
C ASP A 257 -5.33 -4.55 4.42
N HIS A 258 -4.09 -4.79 4.78
CA HIS A 258 -3.02 -5.19 3.87
C HIS A 258 -2.07 -6.12 4.61
N THR A 259 -1.81 -7.28 4.03
CA THR A 259 -0.93 -8.29 4.59
C THR A 259 0.11 -8.69 3.56
N ILE A 260 1.37 -8.79 3.98
CA ILE A 260 2.47 -9.26 3.14
C ILE A 260 3.18 -10.39 3.86
N TRP A 261 3.47 -11.46 3.15
CA TRP A 261 4.45 -12.47 3.53
C TRP A 261 5.64 -12.37 2.57
N PHE A 262 6.81 -12.09 3.11
CA PHE A 262 8.07 -12.05 2.37
C PHE A 262 8.72 -13.42 2.46
N HIS A 263 8.92 -14.06 1.30
CA HIS A 263 9.43 -15.44 1.23
C HIS A 263 10.92 -15.49 0.93
N ARG A 264 11.40 -14.51 0.15
CA ARG A 264 12.78 -14.41 -0.35
C ARG A 264 13.23 -12.94 -0.32
N PRO A 265 14.54 -12.65 -0.43
CA PRO A 265 15.01 -11.29 -0.63
C PRO A 265 14.32 -10.63 -1.83
N VAL A 266 13.96 -9.37 -1.69
CA VAL A 266 13.24 -8.62 -2.72
C VAL A 266 14.13 -7.51 -3.29
N ASP A 267 13.92 -7.17 -4.56
CA ASP A 267 14.51 -5.99 -5.18
C ASP A 267 13.47 -5.26 -6.05
N PRO A 268 12.68 -4.35 -5.46
CA PRO A 268 11.70 -3.57 -6.24
C PRO A 268 12.36 -2.55 -7.18
N GLY A 269 13.69 -2.43 -7.21
CA GLY A 269 14.42 -1.70 -8.27
C GLY A 269 14.59 -2.51 -9.56
N ALA A 270 14.43 -3.83 -9.49
CA ALA A 270 14.32 -4.72 -10.65
C ALA A 270 12.84 -4.99 -10.98
N TRP A 271 12.58 -5.59 -12.14
CA TRP A 271 11.23 -5.96 -12.53
C TRP A 271 10.68 -7.06 -11.63
N LEU A 272 9.47 -6.83 -11.12
CA LEU A 272 8.68 -7.79 -10.37
C LEU A 272 7.33 -7.98 -11.06
N LEU A 273 6.89 -9.22 -11.21
CA LEU A 273 5.55 -9.54 -11.71
C LEU A 273 4.60 -9.69 -10.52
N TYR A 274 3.56 -8.87 -10.47
CA TYR A 274 2.47 -9.02 -9.51
C TYR A 274 1.27 -9.68 -10.17
N ASP A 275 1.05 -10.96 -9.87
CA ASP A 275 -0.09 -11.76 -10.31
C ASP A 275 -1.20 -11.71 -9.25
N GLN A 276 -2.34 -11.11 -9.60
CA GLN A 276 -3.41 -10.73 -8.67
C GLN A 276 -4.74 -11.34 -9.09
N GLU A 277 -5.55 -11.75 -8.11
CA GLU A 277 -6.91 -12.22 -8.32
C GLU A 277 -7.86 -11.73 -7.23
N SER A 278 -9.12 -11.49 -7.59
CA SER A 278 -10.20 -11.18 -6.64
C SER A 278 -11.15 -12.39 -6.48
N PRO A 279 -10.94 -13.27 -5.48
CA PRO A 279 -11.77 -14.47 -5.30
C PRO A 279 -13.22 -14.16 -4.89
N SER A 280 -13.50 -12.99 -4.31
CA SER A 280 -14.86 -12.63 -3.88
C SER A 280 -15.02 -11.13 -3.67
N THR A 281 -16.18 -10.62 -4.11
CA THR A 281 -16.68 -9.29 -3.76
C THR A 281 -18.12 -9.41 -3.25
N ARG A 282 -18.39 -8.92 -2.04
CA ARG A 282 -19.74 -8.96 -1.44
C ARG A 282 -19.89 -7.89 -0.37
N SER A 283 -21.13 -7.41 -0.17
CA SER A 283 -21.48 -6.51 0.93
C SER A 283 -20.62 -5.22 1.00
N GLY A 284 -20.30 -4.68 -0.17
CA GLY A 284 -19.50 -3.46 -0.30
C GLY A 284 -18.02 -3.65 0.03
N ARG A 285 -17.51 -4.87 -0.04
CA ARG A 285 -16.09 -5.22 0.10
C ARG A 285 -15.64 -6.19 -0.98
N GLY A 286 -14.35 -6.24 -1.24
CA GLY A 286 -13.70 -7.26 -2.06
C GLY A 286 -12.37 -7.67 -1.48
N LEU A 287 -11.96 -8.90 -1.74
CA LEU A 287 -10.66 -9.45 -1.36
C LEU A 287 -9.80 -9.57 -2.62
N MET A 288 -8.54 -9.17 -2.52
CA MET A 288 -7.48 -9.46 -3.50
C MET A 288 -6.45 -10.37 -2.84
N ILE A 289 -6.04 -11.42 -3.55
CA ILE A 289 -4.87 -12.24 -3.23
C ILE A 289 -3.90 -12.13 -4.39
N GLY A 290 -2.62 -11.92 -4.10
CA GLY A 290 -1.62 -11.79 -5.15
C GLY A 290 -0.26 -12.34 -4.78
N LYS A 291 0.50 -12.67 -5.82
CA LYS A 291 1.82 -13.31 -5.75
C LYS A 291 2.80 -12.42 -6.52
N ILE A 292 3.94 -12.15 -5.91
CA ILE A 292 4.99 -11.33 -6.52
C ILE A 292 6.15 -12.23 -6.87
N PHE A 293 6.50 -12.24 -8.14
CA PHE A 293 7.65 -12.98 -8.68
C PHE A 293 8.74 -12.02 -9.11
N ASP A 294 10.00 -12.42 -9.00
CA ASP A 294 11.10 -11.74 -9.68
C ASP A 294 11.20 -12.14 -11.16
N GLU A 295 12.06 -11.47 -11.92
CA GLU A 295 12.27 -11.70 -13.35
C GLU A 295 12.75 -13.13 -13.67
N ASP A 296 13.43 -13.78 -12.73
CA ASP A 296 13.88 -15.18 -12.81
C ASP A 296 12.76 -16.19 -12.47
N GLY A 297 11.59 -15.70 -12.02
CA GLY A 297 10.40 -16.49 -11.72
C GLY A 297 10.32 -17.01 -10.29
N ALA A 298 11.17 -16.56 -9.37
CA ALA A 298 11.09 -16.93 -7.96
C ALA A 298 9.96 -16.15 -7.26
N LEU A 299 9.14 -16.84 -6.48
CA LEU A 299 8.05 -16.21 -5.70
C LEU A 299 8.64 -15.44 -4.50
N VAL A 300 8.77 -14.13 -4.59
CA VAL A 300 9.42 -13.33 -3.52
C VAL A 300 8.45 -12.89 -2.42
N ALA A 301 7.16 -12.69 -2.74
CA ALA A 301 6.15 -12.33 -1.75
C ALA A 301 4.74 -12.81 -2.09
N THR A 302 3.88 -12.87 -1.09
CA THR A 302 2.43 -13.05 -1.25
C THR A 302 1.70 -11.97 -0.47
N ILE A 303 0.60 -11.46 -1.04
CA ILE A 303 -0.15 -10.34 -0.51
C ILE A 303 -1.63 -10.70 -0.45
N ALA A 304 -2.30 -10.25 0.60
CA ALA A 304 -3.74 -10.25 0.71
C ALA A 304 -4.24 -8.88 1.18
N GLN A 305 -5.32 -8.39 0.58
CA GLN A 305 -5.93 -7.11 0.93
C GLN A 305 -7.44 -7.17 0.73
N GLU A 306 -8.20 -6.89 1.79
CA GLU A 306 -9.61 -6.54 1.68
C GLU A 306 -9.76 -5.02 1.53
N ALA A 307 -10.64 -4.61 0.63
CA ALA A 307 -10.98 -3.20 0.44
C ALA A 307 -12.49 -3.00 0.47
N MET A 308 -12.92 -1.85 0.99
CA MET A 308 -14.28 -1.36 0.81
C MET A 308 -14.42 -0.87 -0.62
N ILE A 309 -15.42 -1.37 -1.34
CA ILE A 309 -15.78 -0.93 -2.69
C ILE A 309 -17.28 -0.67 -2.72
N ARG A 310 -17.67 0.58 -2.93
CA ARG A 310 -19.08 1.00 -2.98
C ARG A 310 -19.32 1.94 -4.15
N ILE A 311 -20.49 1.81 -4.78
CA ILE A 311 -20.97 2.75 -5.79
C ILE A 311 -22.22 3.40 -5.23
N LYS A 312 -22.16 4.70 -4.96
CA LYS A 312 -23.35 5.45 -4.58
C LYS A 312 -24.17 5.73 -5.84
N GLN A 313 -25.35 5.14 -5.95
CA GLN A 313 -26.35 5.61 -6.91
C GLN A 313 -26.77 7.03 -6.48
N ARG A 314 -26.70 8.00 -7.40
CA ARG A 314 -27.49 9.23 -7.21
C ARG A 314 -28.89 8.87 -7.65
N ASP A 315 -29.86 8.93 -6.75
CA ASP A 315 -31.26 8.81 -7.10
C ASP A 315 -31.61 9.86 -8.14
N ALA A 316 -32.27 9.43 -9.22
CA ALA A 316 -32.68 10.27 -10.34
C ALA A 316 -33.96 11.06 -10.01
N ASP A 317 -34.04 11.70 -8.84
CA ASP A 317 -35.31 12.28 -8.34
C ASP A 317 -35.26 13.79 -7.99
N ASP A 318 -34.15 14.49 -8.26
CA ASP A 318 -34.06 15.95 -8.00
C ASP A 318 -34.41 16.84 -9.21
N SER A 319 -35.03 16.29 -10.27
CA SER A 319 -35.48 17.08 -11.44
C SER A 319 -37.00 17.14 -11.63
N ALA A 320 -37.80 16.73 -10.64
CA ALA A 320 -39.26 16.69 -10.76
C ALA A 320 -40.03 17.39 -9.63
N THR A 321 -39.47 18.41 -8.97
CA THR A 321 -40.28 19.36 -8.19
C THR A 321 -39.70 20.77 -8.28
N GLY A 322 -40.14 21.54 -9.27
CA GLY A 322 -39.70 22.91 -9.45
C GLY A 322 -40.46 23.71 -10.50
N SER A 323 -41.77 23.48 -10.67
CA SER A 323 -42.63 24.42 -11.39
C SER A 323 -44.01 24.52 -10.75
N SER A 324 -44.51 25.76 -10.71
CA SER A 324 -45.77 26.26 -10.13
C SER A 324 -45.75 26.32 -8.60
N SER A 325 -46.14 27.39 -7.91
CA SER A 325 -46.76 28.68 -8.25
C SER A 325 -47.08 29.34 -6.90
N GLY A 326 -47.20 30.67 -6.85
CA GLY A 326 -48.06 31.31 -5.84
C GLY A 326 -47.41 32.39 -4.99
N GLU A 327 -47.60 33.62 -5.45
CA GLU A 327 -47.63 34.83 -4.63
C GLU A 327 -48.50 34.67 -3.38
N SER A 328 -48.11 35.27 -2.25
CA SER A 328 -48.92 36.28 -1.55
C SER A 328 -48.22 36.78 -0.29
N LYS A 329 -48.25 38.11 -0.15
CA LYS A 329 -47.93 38.90 1.03
C LYS A 329 -48.78 38.49 2.25
N ALA A 330 -48.16 38.47 3.42
CA ALA A 330 -48.50 39.23 4.64
C ALA A 330 -47.51 38.86 5.75
#